data_AF-R5KWE4-F1
#
_entry.id   AF-R5KWE4-F1
#
_cell.length_a   1.000
_cell.length_b   1.000
_cell.length_c   1.000
_cell.angle_alpha   90.00
_cell.angle_beta   90.00
_cell.angle_gamma   90.00
#
_symmetry.space_group_name_H-M   'P 1'
#
loop_
_entity.id
_entity.type
_entity.pdbx_description
1 polymer ?
#
loop_
_entity_poly.entity_id
_entity_poly.type
_entity_poly.pdbx_seq_one_letter_code
_entity_poly.pdbx_strand_id
1 'polypeptide(L)' 'MTAEEYYRLGNRYRKEGNWQEALNNYIAAIELDPESPAVEAKKMLDDILNYYCKDMYNP' A
#
# COMPACT_ATOMS: atom_id res chain seq x y z
N MET A 1 -15.10 -6.93 -5.42
CA MET A 1 -14.21 -7.32 -4.32
C MET A 1 -14.58 -6.54 -3.08
N THR A 2 -14.45 -7.11 -1.89
CA THR A 2 -14.63 -6.42 -0.59
C THR A 2 -13.35 -5.66 -0.20
N ALA A 3 -13.44 -4.76 0.77
CA ALA A 3 -12.26 -4.08 1.32
C ALA A 3 -11.20 -5.08 1.83
N GLU A 4 -11.63 -6.18 2.45
CA GLU A 4 -10.72 -7.24 2.88
C GLU A 4 -10.03 -7.96 1.72
N GLU A 5 -10.75 -8.25 0.62
CA GLU A 5 -10.16 -8.88 -0.56
C GLU A 5 -9.13 -7.97 -1.23
N TYR A 6 -9.42 -6.67 -1.37
CA TYR A 6 -8.47 -5.68 -1.85
C TYR A 6 -7.25 -5.56 -0.94
N TYR A 7 -7.44 -5.50 0.38
CA TYR A 7 -6.35 -5.50 1.35
C TYR A 7 -5.43 -6.75 1.21
N ARG A 8 -6.04 -7.94 1.11
CA ARG A 8 -5.29 -9.20 0.93
C ARG A 8 -4.56 -9.24 -0.41
N LEU A 9 -5.15 -8.71 -1.47
CA LEU A 9 -4.51 -8.61 -2.78
C LEU A 9 -3.36 -7.62 -2.78
N GLY A 10 -3.53 -6.44 -2.17
CA GLY A 10 -2.45 -5.47 -1.99
C GLY A 10 -1.27 -6.05 -1.21
N ASN A 11 -1.54 -6.82 -0.16
CA ASN A 11 -0.51 -7.55 0.58
C ASN A 11 0.25 -8.58 -0.25
N ARG A 12 -0.39 -9.19 -1.25
CA ARG A 12 0.26 -10.11 -2.17
C ARG A 12 1.23 -9.37 -3.08
N TYR A 13 0.76 -8.32 -3.75
CA TYR A 13 1.60 -7.48 -4.60
C TYR A 13 2.76 -6.85 -3.82
N ARG A 14 2.53 -6.44 -2.58
CA ARG A 14 3.57 -5.92 -1.68
C ARG A 14 4.67 -6.96 -1.44
N LYS A 15 4.31 -8.23 -1.21
CA LYS A 15 5.29 -9.34 -1.03
C LYS A 15 6.05 -9.67 -2.31
N GLU A 16 5.43 -9.46 -3.46
CA GLU A 16 6.04 -9.62 -4.78
C GLU A 16 6.92 -8.43 -5.18
N GLY A 17 6.97 -7.36 -4.37
CA GLY A 17 7.72 -6.15 -4.67
C GLY A 17 7.03 -5.23 -5.67
N ASN A 18 5.79 -5.52 -6.05
CA ASN A 18 4.98 -4.66 -6.90
C ASN A 18 4.26 -3.61 -6.05
N TRP A 19 5.02 -2.59 -5.64
CA TRP A 19 4.55 -1.54 -4.73
C TRP A 19 3.41 -0.71 -5.30
N GLN A 20 3.39 -0.48 -6.62
CA GLN A 20 2.35 0.32 -7.27
C GLN A 20 1.00 -0.40 -7.24
N GLU A 21 0.96 -1.69 -7.59
CA GLU A 21 -0.28 -2.48 -7.50
C GLU A 21 -0.71 -2.69 -6.06
N ALA A 22 0.24 -2.83 -5.12
CA ALA A 22 -0.08 -2.88 -3.69
C ALA A 22 -0.81 -1.61 -3.24
N LEU A 23 -0.28 -0.44 -3.60
CA LEU A 23 -0.87 0.86 -3.26
C LEU A 23 -2.27 1.04 -3.86
N ASN A 24 -2.46 0.69 -5.14
CA ASN A 24 -3.76 0.75 -5.82
C ASN A 24 -4.82 -0.09 -5.10
N ASN A 25 -4.44 -1.31 -4.70
CA ASN A 25 -5.33 -2.20 -3.97
C ASN A 25 -5.65 -1.67 -2.56
N TYR A 26 -4.68 -1.09 -1.85
CA TYR A 26 -4.97 -0.48 -0.55
C TYR A 26 -5.89 0.73 -0.68
N ILE A 27 -5.74 1.57 -1.71
CA ILE A 27 -6.65 2.70 -1.96
C ILE A 27 -8.08 2.20 -2.20
N ALA A 28 -8.25 1.20 -3.06
CA ALA A 28 -9.58 0.61 -3.32
C ALA A 28 -10.22 0.01 -2.05
N ALA A 29 -9.43 -0.60 -1.15
CA ALA A 29 -9.92 -1.08 0.13
C ALA A 29 -10.40 0.06 1.04
N ILE A 30 -9.65 1.17 1.11
CA ILE A 30 -9.98 2.35 1.92
C ILE A 30 -11.21 3.07 1.39
N GLU A 31 -11.39 3.14 0.07
CA GLU A 31 -12.58 3.73 -0.56
C GLU A 31 -13.86 2.96 -0.21
N LEU A 32 -13.77 1.64 -0.04
CA LEU A 32 -14.89 0.79 0.37
C LEU A 32 -15.11 0.79 1.88
N ASP A 33 -14.04 0.78 2.66
CA ASP A 33 -14.06 0.80 4.11
C ASP A 33 -12.88 1.64 4.65
N PRO A 34 -13.14 2.89 5.04
CA PRO A 34 -12.14 3.79 5.59
C PRO A 34 -11.55 3.33 6.93
N GLU A 35 -12.17 2.37 7.62
CA GLU A 35 -11.65 1.78 8.87
C GLU A 35 -10.92 0.45 8.63
N SER A 36 -10.77 0.03 7.37
CA SER A 36 -10.10 -1.22 7.05
C SER A 36 -8.59 -1.18 7.36
N PRO A 37 -7.95 -2.35 7.57
CA PRO A 37 -6.50 -2.44 7.81
C PRO A 37 -5.62 -1.88 6.66
N ALA A 38 -6.22 -1.60 5.50
CA ALA A 38 -5.52 -1.04 4.35
C ALA A 38 -4.99 0.38 4.60
N VAL A 39 -5.59 1.16 5.51
CA VAL A 39 -5.10 2.50 5.88
C VAL A 39 -3.67 2.42 6.42
N GLU A 40 -3.45 1.54 7.39
CA GLU A 40 -2.12 1.36 8.00
C GLU A 40 -1.14 0.70 7.03
N ALA A 41 -1.60 -0.23 6.19
CA ALA A 41 -0.76 -0.85 5.17
C ALA A 41 -0.29 0.15 4.10
N LYS A 42 -1.18 1.04 3.66
CA LYS A 42 -0.83 2.15 2.77
C LYS A 42 0.18 3.08 3.42
N LYS A 43 -0.05 3.49 4.66
CA LYS A 43 0.86 4.37 5.39
C LYS A 43 2.26 3.78 5.54
N MET A 44 2.36 2.50 5.93
CA MET A 44 3.63 1.78 5.98
C MET A 44 4.32 1.77 4.62
N LEU A 45 3.58 1.53 3.54
CA LEU A 45 4.13 1.52 2.19
C LEU A 45 4.63 2.90 1.76
N ASP A 46 3.87 3.96 2.06
CA ASP A 46 4.29 5.35 1.81
C ASP A 46 5.58 5.68 2.57
N ASP A 47 5.70 5.26 3.83
CA ASP A 47 6.92 5.46 4.65
C ASP A 47 8.13 4.73 4.05
N ILE A 48 7.95 3.48 3.60
CA ILE A 48 8.99 2.70 2.92
C ILE A 48 9.46 3.41 1.64
N LEU A 49 8.51 3.81 0.77
CA LEU A 49 8.82 4.47 -0.48
C LEU A 49 9.48 5.84 -0.24
N ASN A 50 9.03 6.58 0.77
CA ASN A 50 9.65 7.85 1.16
C ASN A 50 11.09 7.66 1.66
N TYR A 51 11.39 6.58 2.38
CA TYR A 51 12.76 6.25 2.81
C TYR A 51 13.66 5.99 1.59
N TYR A 52 13.24 5.10 0.68
CA TYR A 52 14.02 4.78 -0.52
C TYR A 52 14.17 5.96 -1.49
N CYS A 53 13.13 6.80 -1.65
CA CYS A 53 13.17 7.94 -2.55
C CYS A 53 13.93 9.15 -1.98
N LYS A 54 13.98 9.32 -0.64
CA LYS A 54 14.83 10.36 -0.03
C LYS A 54 16.31 10.06 -0.21
N ASP A 55 16.71 8.79 -0.16
CA ASP A 55 18.11 8.39 -0.37
C ASP A 55 18.57 8.58 -1.84
N MET A 56 17.65 8.70 -2.81
CA MET A 56 18.01 9.05 -4.20
C MET A 56 18.34 10.54 -4.40
N TYR A 57 17.95 11.41 -3.45
CA TYR A 57 18.06 12.87 -3.56
C TYR A 57 18.94 13.50 -2.47
N ASN A 58 19.77 12.71 -1.80
CA ASN A 58 20.77 13.23 -0.87
C ASN A 58 22.14 13.29 -1.58
N PRO A 59 22.53 14.43 -2.19
CA PRO A 59 23.83 14.60 -2.85
C PRO A 59 25.02 14.55 -1.87
#